data_AF-A0A8C4I6I7-F1
#
_entry.id   AF-A0A8C4I6I7-F1
#
_cell.length_a   1.000
_cell.length_b   1.000
_cell.length_c   1.000
_cell.angle_alpha   90.00
_cell.angle_beta   90.00
_cell.angle_gamma   90.00
#
_symmetry.space_group_name_H-M   'P 1'
#
loop_
_entity.id
_entity.type
_entity.pdbx_description
1 polymer ?
#
loop_
_entity_poly.entity_id
_entity_poly.type
_entity_poly.pdbx_seq_one_letter_code
_entity_poly.pdbx_strand_id
1 'polypeptide(L)'
;MAALFAPRLALFGCFSTRPISVFAVSQKSLHSSAKSENATTTVVPVREKSTAVAAAKPAAVASSKGEYVITKLDDLVNWARRSSLWPMTFGLACCAVEMMHMAAPRYDMDRFGVVFRASPRQADVMIVAGTLTNKMAPALRKVYDQMPEPRYVISMGSCANGGGYYHYSYAVVRGCDRIVPVDIYVPGCPPTAEALLYGTLQLQKKIKREKKMKIWYRK
;
A
#
# COMPACT_ATOMS: atom_id res chain seq x y z
N MET A 1 69.80 -35.46 -18.00
CA MET A 1 69.45 -35.23 -16.57
C MET A 1 67.94 -35.37 -16.45
N ALA A 2 67.40 -36.59 -16.43
CA ALA A 2 67.09 -37.38 -15.21
C ALA A 2 66.13 -36.60 -14.28
N ALA A 3 64.80 -36.73 -14.43
CA ALA A 3 63.92 -37.80 -13.97
C ALA A 3 63.31 -37.51 -12.58
N LEU A 4 61.97 -37.45 -12.56
CA LEU A 4 60.97 -37.97 -11.58
C LEU A 4 61.32 -37.97 -10.08
N PHE A 5 60.34 -37.63 -9.23
CA PHE A 5 59.78 -38.54 -8.19
C PHE A 5 58.89 -37.74 -7.20
N ALA A 6 57.61 -38.12 -7.11
CA ALA A 6 56.83 -37.98 -5.88
C ALA A 6 57.26 -39.07 -4.88
N PRO A 7 56.97 -38.93 -3.58
CA PRO A 7 56.12 -39.98 -3.01
C PRO A 7 55.12 -39.50 -1.96
N ARG A 8 54.31 -40.48 -1.57
CA ARG A 8 53.05 -40.52 -0.84
C ARG A 8 53.29 -41.32 0.46
N LEU A 9 52.43 -41.11 1.47
CA LEU A 9 52.05 -42.04 2.56
C LEU A 9 52.99 -42.32 3.76
N ALA A 10 52.48 -42.11 4.98
CA ALA A 10 52.07 -43.14 5.98
C ALA A 10 51.81 -42.45 7.35
N LEU A 11 50.63 -42.51 7.98
CA LEU A 11 49.98 -43.59 8.78
C LEU A 11 50.58 -43.83 10.19
N PHE A 12 49.66 -44.10 11.14
CA PHE A 12 49.78 -44.42 12.58
C PHE A 12 49.79 -43.21 13.54
N GLY A 13 48.92 -43.08 14.54
CA GLY A 13 47.85 -43.95 15.06
C GLY A 13 47.38 -43.48 16.44
N CYS A 14 46.30 -44.12 16.90
CA CYS A 14 45.85 -44.31 18.29
C CYS A 14 44.64 -43.50 18.79
N PHE A 15 43.56 -44.26 18.97
CA PHE A 15 42.31 -43.99 19.68
C PHE A 15 42.50 -43.95 21.22
N SER A 16 41.80 -43.05 21.92
CA SER A 16 41.20 -43.26 23.27
C SER A 16 40.41 -42.00 23.68
N THR A 17 39.08 -41.95 23.54
CA THR A 17 37.99 -42.29 24.49
C THR A 17 37.71 -41.34 25.68
N ARG A 18 36.51 -40.70 25.60
CA ARG A 18 35.54 -40.27 26.66
C ARG A 18 35.72 -38.91 27.39
N PRO A 19 34.64 -38.29 27.94
CA PRO A 19 33.24 -38.18 27.47
C PRO A 19 32.57 -36.78 27.65
N ILE A 20 31.50 -36.57 26.87
CA ILE A 20 30.22 -35.85 27.10
C ILE A 20 30.14 -34.85 28.29
N SER A 21 29.85 -33.59 27.97
CA SER A 21 29.03 -32.71 28.83
C SER A 21 28.05 -31.90 27.99
N VAL A 22 26.77 -32.06 28.30
CA VAL A 22 25.61 -31.43 27.68
C VAL A 22 25.42 -30.06 28.35
N PHE A 23 25.56 -28.96 27.62
CA PHE A 23 25.17 -27.65 28.12
C PHE A 23 23.66 -27.47 27.95
N ALA A 24 22.95 -27.55 29.08
CA ALA A 24 21.52 -27.35 29.21
C ALA A 24 21.13 -25.87 29.01
N VAL A 25 20.06 -25.67 28.23
CA VAL A 25 19.33 -24.41 28.05
C VAL A 25 18.65 -24.04 29.37
N SER A 26 19.01 -22.89 29.95
CA SER A 26 18.33 -22.33 31.12
C SER A 26 17.20 -21.40 30.66
N GLN A 27 15.97 -21.90 30.69
CA GLN A 27 14.76 -21.08 30.69
C GLN A 27 14.56 -20.52 32.10
N LYS A 28 14.62 -19.19 32.25
CA LYS A 28 14.08 -18.50 33.42
C LYS A 28 12.63 -18.09 33.13
N SER A 29 11.69 -18.87 33.67
CA SER A 29 10.35 -18.38 34.04
C SER A 29 10.42 -17.74 35.43
N LEU A 30 9.57 -16.75 35.70
CA LEU A 30 9.09 -16.18 36.99
C LEU A 30 8.55 -14.78 36.61
N HIS A 31 7.29 -14.36 36.77
CA HIS A 31 6.25 -14.66 37.75
C HIS A 31 4.84 -14.47 37.15
N SER A 32 3.93 -15.35 37.55
CA SER A 32 2.48 -15.15 37.57
C SER A 32 2.11 -14.11 38.63
N SER A 33 1.16 -13.20 38.33
CA SER A 33 0.48 -12.40 39.34
C SER A 33 -1.00 -12.23 38.99
N ALA A 34 -1.81 -12.22 40.04
CA ALA A 34 -3.20 -12.63 40.10
C ALA A 34 -4.21 -11.60 39.57
N LYS A 35 -5.38 -12.12 39.19
CA LYS A 35 -6.64 -11.37 39.07
C LYS A 35 -6.95 -10.64 40.39
N SER A 36 -7.24 -9.35 40.30
CA SER A 36 -8.01 -8.62 41.30
C SER A 36 -8.94 -7.64 40.60
N GLU A 37 -10.24 -7.73 40.91
CA GLU A 37 -11.29 -6.82 40.49
C GLU A 37 -11.20 -5.54 41.32
N ASN A 38 -11.30 -4.36 40.67
CA ASN A 38 -12.06 -3.22 41.17
C ASN A 38 -12.13 -2.10 40.12
N ALA A 39 -13.34 -1.62 39.91
CA ALA A 39 -13.72 -0.55 38.99
C ALA A 39 -13.15 0.82 39.41
N THR A 40 -12.97 1.74 38.44
CA THR A 40 -13.44 3.15 38.44
C THR A 40 -12.76 3.97 37.29
N THR A 41 -13.58 4.32 36.29
CA THR A 41 -13.60 5.59 35.51
C THR A 41 -12.59 5.89 34.37
N THR A 42 -13.06 5.67 33.13
CA THR A 42 -13.00 6.47 31.87
C THR A 42 -11.81 7.45 31.66
N VAL A 43 -11.15 7.54 30.50
CA VAL A 43 -11.65 7.80 29.13
C VAL A 43 -10.63 7.26 28.10
N VAL A 44 -11.13 6.75 26.96
CA VAL A 44 -10.43 6.18 25.78
C VAL A 44 -10.19 4.66 25.82
N PRO A 45 -11.11 3.83 25.28
CA PRO A 45 -10.78 2.46 24.93
C PRO A 45 -9.82 2.45 23.72
N VAL A 46 -8.57 2.08 23.97
CA VAL A 46 -7.60 1.73 22.92
C VAL A 46 -8.19 0.58 22.11
N ARG A 47 -8.54 0.86 20.87
CA ARG A 47 -9.14 -0.11 19.95
C ARG A 47 -8.08 -1.10 19.48
N GLU A 48 -7.94 -2.21 20.19
CA GLU A 48 -7.22 -3.42 19.77
C GLU A 48 -7.91 -4.10 18.57
N LYS A 49 -7.81 -3.50 17.38
CA LYS A 49 -8.14 -4.16 16.11
C LYS A 49 -7.09 -3.81 15.06
N SER A 50 -5.87 -4.29 15.24
CA SER A 50 -4.77 -4.07 14.27
C SER A 50 -4.11 -5.35 13.75
N THR A 51 -4.54 -6.56 14.17
CA THR A 51 -3.95 -7.83 13.67
C THR A 51 -4.96 -8.91 13.30
N ALA A 52 -6.24 -8.56 13.15
CA ALA A 52 -7.17 -9.43 12.43
C ALA A 52 -7.12 -9.06 10.96
N VAL A 53 -6.47 -9.89 10.14
CA VAL A 53 -6.85 -10.06 8.73
C VAL A 53 -8.37 -10.15 8.75
N ALA A 54 -9.04 -9.10 8.28
CA ALA A 54 -10.48 -9.07 8.24
C ALA A 54 -10.92 -10.24 7.38
N ALA A 55 -11.35 -11.32 8.04
CA ALA A 55 -11.99 -12.46 7.43
C ALA A 55 -13.03 -11.88 6.47
N ALA A 56 -12.84 -12.13 5.18
CA ALA A 56 -13.81 -11.78 4.17
C ALA A 56 -15.12 -12.48 4.59
N LYS A 57 -16.05 -11.71 5.15
CA LYS A 57 -17.41 -12.16 5.39
C LYS A 57 -17.91 -12.72 4.05
N PRO A 58 -18.33 -13.99 3.96
CA PRO A 58 -18.80 -14.53 2.70
C PRO A 58 -19.96 -13.65 2.25
N ALA A 59 -19.82 -13.11 1.03
CA ALA A 59 -20.83 -12.28 0.42
C ALA A 59 -22.17 -13.03 0.49
N ALA A 60 -23.23 -12.32 0.89
CA ALA A 60 -24.60 -12.82 0.92
C ALA A 60 -24.85 -13.72 -0.30
N VAL A 61 -25.30 -14.94 -0.03
CA VAL A 61 -25.61 -15.97 -1.02
C VAL A 61 -26.49 -15.35 -2.10
N ALA A 62 -26.02 -15.34 -3.34
CA ALA A 62 -26.79 -14.82 -4.48
C ALA A 62 -28.11 -15.61 -4.56
N SER A 63 -29.24 -14.93 -4.36
CA SER A 63 -30.54 -15.62 -4.24
C SER A 63 -31.12 -16.02 -5.60
N SER A 64 -30.59 -15.48 -6.69
CA SER A 64 -31.06 -15.71 -8.05
C SER A 64 -29.91 -15.94 -9.04
N LYS A 65 -30.16 -16.72 -10.09
CA LYS A 65 -29.18 -16.98 -11.16
C LYS A 65 -28.69 -15.69 -11.83
N GLY A 66 -29.60 -14.72 -12.01
CA GLY A 66 -29.27 -13.39 -12.56
C GLY A 66 -28.30 -12.62 -11.66
N GLU A 67 -28.54 -12.58 -10.34
CA GLU A 67 -27.65 -11.93 -9.40
C GLU A 67 -26.25 -12.57 -9.37
N TYR A 68 -26.17 -13.89 -9.51
CA TYR A 68 -24.88 -14.59 -9.60
C TYR A 68 -24.09 -14.17 -10.85
N VAL A 69 -24.71 -14.19 -12.03
CA VAL A 69 -24.05 -13.77 -13.29
C VAL A 69 -23.54 -12.33 -13.18
N ILE A 70 -24.36 -11.42 -12.65
CA ILE A 70 -24.00 -10.02 -12.51
C ILE A 70 -22.85 -9.83 -11.52
N THR A 71 -22.80 -10.59 -10.43
CA THR A 71 -21.65 -10.54 -9.52
C THR A 71 -20.36 -10.97 -10.20
N LYS A 72 -20.40 -11.99 -11.08
CA LYS A 72 -19.21 -12.41 -11.84
C LYS A 72 -18.78 -11.39 -12.89
N LEU A 73 -19.73 -10.72 -13.53
CA LEU A 73 -19.43 -9.62 -14.45
C LEU A 73 -18.79 -8.43 -13.71
N ASP A 74 -19.32 -8.05 -12.53
CA ASP A 74 -18.70 -7.03 -11.68
C ASP A 74 -17.26 -7.42 -11.27
N ASP A 75 -17.05 -8.68 -10.85
CA ASP A 75 -15.73 -9.18 -10.47
C ASP A 75 -14.74 -9.10 -11.64
N LEU A 76 -15.16 -9.45 -12.86
CA LEU A 76 -14.34 -9.39 -14.07
C LEU A 76 -13.97 -7.95 -14.45
N VAL A 77 -14.95 -7.05 -14.47
CA VAL A 77 -14.73 -5.62 -14.80
C VAL A 77 -13.83 -4.96 -13.76
N ASN A 78 -14.05 -5.23 -12.47
CA ASN A 78 -13.21 -4.70 -11.41
C ASN A 78 -11.80 -5.30 -11.42
N TRP A 79 -11.65 -6.56 -11.84
CA TRP A 79 -10.35 -7.15 -12.07
C TRP A 79 -9.59 -6.42 -13.18
N ALA A 80 -10.24 -6.19 -14.33
CA ALA A 80 -9.63 -5.45 -15.44
C ALA A 80 -9.20 -4.04 -14.99
N ARG A 81 -10.08 -3.28 -14.34
CA ARG A 81 -9.77 -1.92 -13.87
C ARG A 81 -8.64 -1.86 -12.85
N ARG A 82 -8.58 -2.80 -11.89
CA ARG A 82 -7.52 -2.79 -10.88
C ARG A 82 -6.18 -3.30 -11.41
N SER A 83 -6.18 -4.12 -12.47
CA SER A 83 -4.97 -4.66 -13.09
C SER A 83 -4.32 -3.72 -14.11
N SER A 84 -5.03 -2.69 -14.58
CA SER A 84 -4.51 -1.70 -15.53
C SER A 84 -4.83 -0.28 -15.05
N LEU A 85 -4.19 0.15 -13.96
CA LEU A 85 -4.38 1.50 -13.46
C LEU A 85 -3.40 2.43 -14.14
N TRP A 86 -3.86 3.41 -14.91
CA TRP A 86 -2.97 4.38 -15.54
C TRP A 86 -3.00 5.70 -14.78
N PRO A 87 -2.07 5.92 -13.83
CA PRO A 87 -1.97 7.18 -13.15
C PRO A 87 -1.39 8.27 -14.04
N MET A 88 -2.01 9.43 -13.97
CA MET A 88 -1.36 10.67 -14.30
C MET A 88 -0.77 11.31 -13.04
N THR A 89 0.45 11.83 -13.19
CA THR A 89 1.24 12.33 -12.07
C THR A 89 1.19 13.85 -12.03
N PHE A 90 0.71 14.40 -10.92
CA PHE A 90 0.87 15.80 -10.60
C PHE A 90 2.05 15.96 -9.66
N GLY A 91 3.25 15.92 -10.24
CA GLY A 91 4.50 16.15 -9.51
C GLY A 91 4.71 17.64 -9.23
N LEU A 92 4.23 18.13 -8.08
CA LEU A 92 4.26 19.55 -7.72
C LEU A 92 5.44 19.94 -6.83
N ALA A 93 5.96 19.00 -6.04
CA ALA A 93 7.02 19.27 -5.05
C ALA A 93 7.86 18.00 -4.75
N CYS A 94 8.47 17.93 -3.57
CA CYS A 94 9.35 16.82 -3.14
C CYS A 94 8.71 15.43 -3.19
N CYS A 95 7.38 15.31 -3.05
CA CYS A 95 6.68 14.03 -3.20
C CYS A 95 6.80 13.45 -4.62
N ALA A 96 7.06 14.30 -5.64
CA ALA A 96 7.31 13.83 -7.00
C ALA A 96 8.58 12.96 -7.09
N VAL A 97 9.61 13.24 -6.29
CA VAL A 97 10.85 12.46 -6.28
C VAL A 97 10.60 11.05 -5.73
N GLU A 98 9.86 10.96 -4.61
CA GLU A 98 9.46 9.65 -4.07
C GLU A 98 8.52 8.89 -4.99
N MET A 99 7.70 9.60 -5.79
CA MET A 99 6.91 8.98 -6.84
C MET A 99 7.78 8.42 -7.97
N MET A 100 8.86 9.12 -8.36
CA MET A 100 9.84 8.59 -9.31
C MET A 100 10.57 7.38 -8.72
N HIS A 101 10.85 7.36 -7.42
CA HIS A 101 11.39 6.18 -6.73
C HIS A 101 10.42 4.99 -6.70
N MET A 102 9.11 5.23 -6.66
CA MET A 102 8.12 4.15 -6.82
C MET A 102 8.16 3.52 -8.22
N ALA A 103 8.51 4.30 -9.25
CA ALA A 103 8.75 3.79 -10.61
C ALA A 103 10.17 3.28 -10.85
N ALA A 104 11.10 3.50 -9.91
CA ALA A 104 12.45 2.98 -10.00
C ALA A 104 12.47 1.45 -9.89
N PRO A 105 13.50 0.76 -10.42
CA PRO A 105 13.54 -0.70 -10.52
C PRO A 105 13.46 -1.45 -9.18
N ARG A 106 13.69 -0.77 -8.05
CA ARG A 106 13.54 -1.37 -6.72
C ARG A 106 12.10 -1.73 -6.40
N TYR A 107 11.15 -0.84 -6.70
CA TYR A 107 9.74 -1.01 -6.34
C TYR A 107 8.86 -1.35 -7.54
N ASP A 108 9.27 -0.92 -8.74
CA ASP A 108 8.69 -1.24 -10.04
C ASP A 108 7.16 -1.34 -10.02
N MET A 109 6.52 -0.18 -10.09
CA MET A 109 5.06 -0.10 -10.18
C MET A 109 4.47 -0.74 -11.45
N ASP A 110 5.25 -0.91 -12.52
CA ASP A 110 4.79 -1.51 -13.77
C ASP A 110 4.41 -2.98 -13.58
N ARG A 111 5.07 -3.68 -12.66
CA ARG A 111 4.71 -5.05 -12.23
C ARG A 111 3.25 -5.18 -11.78
N PHE A 112 2.66 -4.10 -11.25
CA PHE A 112 1.27 -4.08 -10.81
C PHE A 112 0.29 -3.58 -11.88
N GLY A 113 0.77 -3.44 -13.12
CA GLY A 113 0.02 -2.88 -14.26
C GLY A 113 -0.24 -1.39 -14.12
N VAL A 114 0.66 -0.69 -13.41
CA VAL A 114 0.53 0.74 -13.15
C VAL A 114 1.52 1.52 -14.01
N VAL A 115 1.01 2.20 -15.04
CA VAL A 115 1.84 2.91 -16.04
C VAL A 115 1.57 4.40 -15.98
N PHE A 116 2.63 5.21 -15.88
CA PHE A 116 2.48 6.65 -15.90
C PHE A 116 2.08 7.16 -17.29
N ARG A 117 0.99 7.93 -17.33
CA ARG A 117 0.52 8.58 -18.54
C ARG A 117 0.57 10.10 -18.41
N ALA A 118 1.17 10.75 -19.40
CA ALA A 118 1.29 12.21 -19.43
C ALA A 118 -0.06 12.91 -19.73
N SER A 119 -0.91 12.28 -20.54
CA SER A 119 -2.19 12.87 -20.95
C SER A 119 -3.32 12.52 -19.97
N PRO A 120 -4.05 13.51 -19.42
CA PRO A 120 -5.20 13.26 -18.54
C PRO A 120 -6.34 12.49 -19.20
N ARG A 121 -6.50 12.66 -20.51
CA ARG A 121 -7.62 12.09 -21.28
C ARG A 121 -7.62 10.57 -21.36
N GLN A 122 -6.49 9.95 -21.03
CA GLN A 122 -6.30 8.49 -21.04
C GLN A 122 -6.03 7.93 -19.64
N ALA A 123 -5.97 8.79 -18.62
CA ALA A 123 -5.59 8.37 -17.27
C ALA A 123 -6.82 8.06 -16.41
N ASP A 124 -6.71 7.01 -15.60
CA ASP A 124 -7.77 6.59 -14.68
C ASP A 124 -7.55 7.13 -13.27
N VAL A 125 -6.30 7.38 -12.89
CA VAL A 125 -5.93 7.82 -11.53
C VAL A 125 -5.17 9.14 -11.60
N MET A 126 -5.50 10.11 -10.76
CA MET A 126 -4.72 11.32 -10.60
C MET A 126 -3.97 11.25 -9.28
N ILE A 127 -2.63 11.25 -9.33
CA ILE A 127 -1.79 11.29 -8.12
C ILE A 127 -1.35 12.72 -7.90
N VAL A 128 -1.90 13.37 -6.86
CA VAL A 128 -1.51 14.73 -6.46
C VAL A 128 -0.34 14.65 -5.50
N ALA A 129 0.88 14.88 -5.99
CA ALA A 129 2.10 14.70 -5.22
C ALA A 129 2.84 16.01 -4.98
N GLY A 130 2.52 16.61 -3.84
CA GLY A 130 3.19 17.82 -3.36
C GLY A 130 2.21 18.88 -2.89
N THR A 131 2.74 20.10 -2.74
CA THR A 131 1.96 21.24 -2.27
C THR A 131 1.08 21.81 -3.38
N LEU A 132 -0.20 22.01 -3.09
CA LEU A 132 -1.13 22.66 -4.01
C LEU A 132 -1.19 24.16 -3.70
N THR A 133 -0.64 24.97 -4.60
CA THR A 133 -0.70 26.43 -4.46
C THR A 133 -2.03 26.99 -4.98
N ASN A 134 -2.46 28.14 -4.47
CA ASN A 134 -3.68 28.81 -4.90
C ASN A 134 -3.69 29.11 -6.41
N LYS A 135 -2.52 29.43 -6.98
CA LYS A 135 -2.35 29.65 -8.42
C LYS A 135 -2.50 28.37 -9.25
N MET A 136 -2.14 27.22 -8.69
CA MET A 136 -2.20 25.93 -9.39
C MET A 136 -3.56 25.24 -9.24
N ALA A 137 -4.35 25.59 -8.22
CA ALA A 137 -5.68 25.04 -7.98
C ALA A 137 -6.61 24.99 -9.22
N PRO A 138 -6.79 26.08 -10.01
CA PRO A 138 -7.65 26.01 -11.19
C PRO A 138 -7.10 25.08 -12.29
N ALA A 139 -5.78 24.97 -12.43
CA ALA A 139 -5.16 24.06 -13.40
C ALA A 139 -5.38 22.60 -13.00
N LEU A 140 -5.24 22.28 -11.71
CA LEU A 140 -5.56 20.95 -11.18
C LEU A 140 -7.02 20.58 -11.46
N ARG A 141 -7.96 21.50 -11.20
CA ARG A 141 -9.39 21.25 -11.44
C ARG A 141 -9.68 20.99 -12.91
N LYS A 142 -9.15 21.84 -13.80
CA LYS A 142 -9.32 21.70 -15.25
C LYS A 142 -8.83 20.34 -15.76
N VAL A 143 -7.74 19.85 -15.20
CA VAL A 143 -7.15 18.57 -15.62
C VAL A 143 -7.97 17.40 -15.09
N TYR A 144 -8.43 17.48 -13.84
CA TYR A 144 -9.36 16.49 -13.27
C TYR A 144 -10.66 16.39 -14.08
N ASP A 145 -11.22 17.53 -14.51
CA ASP A 145 -12.45 17.58 -15.32
C ASP A 145 -12.25 17.01 -16.74
N GLN A 146 -11.01 16.91 -17.22
CA GLN A 146 -10.68 16.31 -18.53
C GLN A 146 -10.49 14.79 -18.48
N MET A 147 -10.48 14.19 -17.29
CA MET A 147 -10.30 12.75 -17.14
C MET A 147 -11.61 11.99 -17.42
N PRO A 148 -11.56 10.86 -18.14
CA PRO A 148 -12.74 10.03 -18.38
C PRO A 148 -13.24 9.37 -17.09
N GLU A 149 -14.51 8.99 -17.06
CA GLU A 149 -15.02 8.09 -16.02
C GLU A 149 -14.70 6.64 -16.37
N PRO A 150 -14.24 5.79 -15.43
CA PRO A 150 -14.08 5.99 -13.98
C PRO A 150 -12.73 6.60 -13.58
N ARG A 151 -12.76 7.75 -12.87
CA ARG A 151 -11.55 8.44 -12.37
C ARG A 151 -11.41 8.31 -10.86
N TYR A 152 -10.16 8.20 -10.40
CA TYR A 152 -9.80 8.15 -8.98
C TYR A 152 -8.72 9.18 -8.63
N VAL A 153 -8.64 9.60 -7.36
CA VAL A 153 -7.63 10.55 -6.89
C VAL A 153 -6.89 10.00 -5.68
N ILE A 154 -5.56 9.97 -5.79
CA ILE A 154 -4.66 9.68 -4.67
C ILE A 154 -4.01 11.00 -4.24
N SER A 155 -4.22 11.38 -2.99
CA SER A 155 -3.51 12.49 -2.37
C SER A 155 -2.23 11.98 -1.74
N MET A 156 -1.07 12.43 -2.25
CA MET A 156 0.24 11.99 -1.80
C MET A 156 0.94 13.08 -1.00
N GLY A 157 1.17 12.79 0.28
CA GLY A 157 1.94 13.63 1.19
C GLY A 157 1.10 14.62 1.99
N SER A 158 1.67 15.11 3.09
CA SER A 158 0.99 15.97 4.06
C SER A 158 0.44 17.26 3.45
N CYS A 159 1.16 17.84 2.49
CA CYS A 159 0.77 19.07 1.82
C CYS A 159 -0.49 18.88 0.95
N ALA A 160 -0.56 17.78 0.20
CA ALA A 160 -1.76 17.45 -0.58
C ALA A 160 -2.93 17.04 0.31
N ASN A 161 -2.68 16.31 1.40
CA ASN A 161 -3.76 15.81 2.28
C ASN A 161 -4.49 16.93 3.03
N GLY A 162 -3.75 17.93 3.52
CA GLY A 162 -4.34 18.97 4.38
C GLY A 162 -3.55 20.27 4.46
N GLY A 163 -2.70 20.58 3.48
CA GLY A 163 -1.80 21.75 3.50
C GLY A 163 -0.45 21.49 4.18
N GLY A 164 -0.37 20.47 5.05
CA GLY A 164 0.88 19.96 5.60
C GLY A 164 1.72 21.03 6.30
N TYR A 165 3.03 21.04 6.03
CA TYR A 165 3.95 22.01 6.61
C TYR A 165 3.57 23.47 6.27
N TYR A 166 2.94 23.69 5.11
CA TYR A 166 2.55 25.01 4.63
C TYR A 166 1.08 25.36 4.93
N HIS A 167 0.44 24.68 5.90
CA HIS A 167 -0.99 24.87 6.19
C HIS A 167 -1.38 26.32 6.53
N TYR A 168 -0.48 27.07 7.16
CA TYR A 168 -0.69 28.47 7.54
C TYR A 168 -0.15 29.48 6.52
N SER A 169 0.34 29.01 5.35
CA SER A 169 0.80 29.89 4.29
C SER A 169 -0.38 30.57 3.57
N TYR A 170 -0.16 31.79 3.10
CA TYR A 170 -1.13 32.56 2.32
C TYR A 170 -1.32 32.00 0.89
N ALA A 171 -0.33 31.29 0.36
CA ALA A 171 -0.28 30.87 -1.04
C ALA A 171 -0.67 29.40 -1.27
N VAL A 172 -1.00 28.65 -0.22
CA VAL A 172 -1.22 27.19 -0.29
C VAL A 172 -2.67 26.86 0.05
N VAL A 173 -3.25 25.94 -0.73
CA VAL A 173 -4.56 25.37 -0.46
C VAL A 173 -4.41 24.35 0.68
N ARG A 174 -5.29 24.43 1.68
CA ARG A 174 -5.32 23.53 2.83
C ARG A 174 -5.92 22.16 2.46
N GLY A 175 -5.24 21.45 1.58
CA GLY A 175 -5.61 20.13 1.06
C GLY A 175 -6.20 20.17 -0.35
N CYS A 176 -5.87 19.17 -1.17
CA CYS A 176 -6.43 19.02 -2.52
C CYS A 176 -7.92 18.64 -2.50
N ASP A 177 -8.42 18.11 -1.38
CA ASP A 177 -9.82 17.74 -1.15
C ASP A 177 -10.79 18.92 -1.34
N ARG A 178 -10.30 20.16 -1.16
CA ARG A 178 -11.10 21.36 -1.43
C ARG A 178 -11.38 21.60 -2.92
N ILE A 179 -10.58 21.00 -3.82
CA ILE A 179 -10.62 21.24 -5.26
C ILE A 179 -11.14 20.01 -6.01
N VAL A 180 -10.69 18.82 -5.60
CA VAL A 180 -11.02 17.54 -6.22
C VAL A 180 -11.38 16.52 -5.14
N PRO A 181 -12.34 15.63 -5.36
CA PRO A 181 -12.69 14.60 -4.39
C PRO A 181 -11.55 13.57 -4.30
N VAL A 182 -11.04 13.33 -3.09
CA VAL A 182 -9.94 12.40 -2.86
C VAL A 182 -10.44 11.00 -2.48
N ASP A 183 -9.89 9.96 -3.09
CA ASP A 183 -10.25 8.57 -2.79
C ASP A 183 -9.40 7.94 -1.70
N ILE A 184 -8.09 8.21 -1.74
CA ILE A 184 -7.07 7.64 -0.85
C ILE A 184 -6.09 8.75 -0.45
N TYR A 185 -5.80 8.82 0.84
CA TYR A 185 -4.77 9.70 1.40
C TYR A 185 -3.55 8.88 1.79
N VAL A 186 -2.38 9.26 1.27
CA VAL A 186 -1.09 8.64 1.63
C VAL A 186 -0.35 9.57 2.59
N PRO A 187 -0.14 9.17 3.86
CA PRO A 187 0.54 10.00 4.84
C PRO A 187 2.07 9.98 4.63
N GLY A 188 2.73 11.13 4.80
CA GLY A 188 4.20 11.28 4.74
C GLY A 188 4.63 12.68 4.30
N CYS A 189 5.91 13.03 4.45
CA CYS A 189 6.45 14.33 4.05
C CYS A 189 7.96 14.29 3.66
N PRO A 190 8.34 13.64 2.55
CA PRO A 190 7.50 12.87 1.64
C PRO A 190 7.19 11.45 2.18
N PRO A 191 6.11 10.80 1.72
CA PRO A 191 5.90 9.38 2.01
C PRO A 191 6.96 8.55 1.31
N THR A 192 7.41 7.46 1.93
CA THR A 192 8.32 6.51 1.28
C THR A 192 7.65 5.90 0.04
N ALA A 193 8.45 5.53 -0.96
CA ALA A 193 7.96 4.83 -2.15
C ALA A 193 7.10 3.59 -1.81
N GLU A 194 7.43 2.87 -0.74
CA GLU A 194 6.63 1.74 -0.23
C GLU A 194 5.25 2.16 0.26
N ALA A 195 5.16 3.29 0.98
CA ALA A 195 3.90 3.82 1.47
C ALA A 195 3.00 4.28 0.31
N LEU A 196 3.58 4.86 -0.74
CA LEU A 196 2.84 5.21 -1.96
C LEU A 196 2.34 3.95 -2.67
N LEU A 197 3.20 2.94 -2.84
CA LEU A 197 2.82 1.66 -3.44
C LEU A 197 1.69 0.98 -2.65
N TYR A 198 1.77 1.01 -1.32
CA TYR A 198 0.70 0.54 -0.45
C TYR A 198 -0.61 1.31 -0.66
N GLY A 199 -0.56 2.64 -0.82
CA GLY A 199 -1.71 3.47 -1.18
C GLY A 199 -2.36 3.05 -2.50
N THR A 200 -1.56 2.73 -3.52
CA THR A 200 -2.04 2.21 -4.80
C THR A 200 -2.70 0.83 -4.65
N LEU A 201 -2.12 -0.07 -3.86
CA LEU A 201 -2.73 -1.37 -3.54
C LEU A 201 -4.04 -1.22 -2.75
N GLN A 202 -4.13 -0.21 -1.88
CA GLN A 202 -5.37 0.12 -1.17
C GLN A 202 -6.45 0.64 -2.13
N LEU A 203 -6.08 1.43 -3.13
CA LEU A 203 -6.98 1.84 -4.20
C LEU A 203 -7.48 0.62 -5.00
N GLN A 204 -6.59 -0.31 -5.37
CA GLN A 204 -7.00 -1.56 -6.03
C GLN A 204 -8.00 -2.37 -5.18
N LYS A 205 -7.83 -2.41 -3.85
CA LYS A 205 -8.80 -3.02 -2.92
C LYS A 205 -10.13 -2.26 -2.86
N LYS A 206 -10.11 -0.93 -3.01
CA LYS A 206 -11.33 -0.11 -3.13
C LYS A 206 -12.09 -0.47 -4.41
N ILE A 207 -11.41 -0.48 -5.55
CA ILE A 207 -11.98 -0.84 -6.87
C ILE A 207 -12.56 -2.25 -6.86
N LYS A 208 -11.84 -3.23 -6.27
CA LYS A 208 -12.32 -4.62 -6.15
C LYS A 208 -13.68 -4.74 -5.43
N ARG A 209 -14.02 -3.78 -4.55
CA ARG A 209 -15.27 -3.81 -3.77
C ARG A 209 -16.42 -3.04 -4.43
N GLU A 210 -16.18 -2.38 -5.57
CA GLU A 210 -17.23 -1.69 -6.31
C GLU A 210 -18.26 -2.68 -6.87
N LYS A 211 -19.53 -2.30 -6.89
CA LYS A 211 -20.63 -3.16 -7.33
C LYS A 211 -21.54 -2.43 -8.30
N LYS A 212 -20.97 -1.83 -9.34
CA LYS A 212 -21.69 -0.93 -10.25
C LYS A 212 -22.78 -1.68 -11.03
N MET A 213 -22.49 -2.86 -11.58
CA MET A 213 -23.47 -3.64 -12.35
C MET A 213 -24.56 -4.20 -11.44
N LYS A 214 -24.21 -4.67 -10.23
CA LYS A 214 -25.19 -5.14 -9.25
C LYS A 214 -26.13 -4.04 -8.76
N ILE A 215 -25.63 -2.81 -8.57
CA ILE A 215 -26.49 -1.66 -8.23
C ILE A 215 -27.40 -1.31 -9.41
N TRP A 216 -26.86 -1.30 -10.63
CA TRP A 216 -27.65 -1.05 -11.84
C TRP A 216 -28.78 -2.06 -12.03
N TYR A 217 -28.54 -3.35 -11.81
CA TYR A 217 -29.58 -4.39 -11.91
C TYR A 217 -30.67 -4.31 -10.83
N ARG A 218 -30.37 -3.70 -9.68
CA ARG A 218 -31.32 -3.52 -8.58
C ARG A 218 -32.10 -2.21 -8.68
N LYS A 219 -31.68 -1.30 -9.54
CA LYS A 219 -32.43 -0.08 -9.88
C LYS A 219 -33.50 -0.41 -10.89
#